data_AF-A0A645EFH8-F1
#
_entry.id   AF-A0A645EFH8-F1
#
_cell.length_a   1.000
_cell.length_b   1.000
_cell.length_c   1.000
_cell.angle_alpha   90.00
_cell.angle_beta   90.00
_cell.angle_gamma   90.00
#
_symmetry.space_group_name_H-M   'P 1'
#
loop_
_entity.id
_entity.type
_entity.pdbx_description
1 polymer ?
#
loop_
_entity_poly.entity_id
_entity_poly.type
_entity_poly.pdbx_seq_one_letter_code
_entity_poly.pdbx_strand_id
1 'polypeptide(L)'
;MSLLALWGLLNSPVANAYTCCHSSKRDVLAGDMREMRVPDLAACDLAPLEKAVSEYLAAVRATPPTKTQPVKRGAPKIKSTDQMDFFNGEAVTAGSDPESERLKFLHWRVDAEVLRLYNLPAKLERKLLDLFSGVRRRGVPFVQTEYFPKGYTDLDRLSDLLAITVDWEKNNRRRAKLMDLEDEGRLTPAQAEELANLQRLADALVGLMEPWKPDEVDRAVERAKQRGVWKE
;
A
#
# COMPACT_ATOMS: atom_id res chain seq x y z
N MET A 1 -23.39 -6.56 -6.64
CA MET A 1 -21.95 -6.23 -6.68
C MET A 1 -21.69 -5.39 -7.91
N SER A 2 -21.11 -4.19 -7.76
CA SER A 2 -20.74 -3.34 -8.90
C SER A 2 -19.48 -3.88 -9.59
N LEU A 3 -19.26 -3.44 -10.83
CA LEU A 3 -18.03 -3.75 -11.57
C LEU A 3 -16.79 -3.16 -10.87
N LEU A 4 -16.94 -2.01 -10.21
CA LEU A 4 -15.85 -1.35 -9.47
C LEU A 4 -15.44 -2.19 -8.25
N ALA A 5 -16.41 -2.66 -7.46
CA ALA A 5 -16.13 -3.53 -6.33
C ALA A 5 -15.47 -4.85 -6.75
N LEU A 6 -15.96 -5.45 -7.85
CA LEU A 6 -15.35 -6.66 -8.41
C LEU A 6 -13.91 -6.41 -8.85
N TRP A 7 -13.66 -5.31 -9.56
CA TRP A 7 -12.33 -4.94 -10.01
C TRP A 7 -11.38 -4.76 -8.81
N GLY A 8 -11.80 -4.05 -7.76
CA GLY A 8 -11.00 -3.86 -6.55
C GLY A 8 -10.68 -5.19 -5.87
N LEU A 9 -11.68 -6.07 -5.73
CA LEU A 9 -11.51 -7.37 -5.11
C LEU A 9 -10.52 -8.26 -5.88
N LEU A 10 -10.66 -8.35 -7.20
CA LEU A 10 -9.80 -9.21 -8.04
C LEU A 10 -8.37 -8.69 -8.16
N ASN A 11 -8.15 -7.38 -8.04
CA ASN A 11 -6.81 -6.78 -8.09
C ASN A 11 -6.16 -6.67 -6.70
N SER A 12 -6.86 -7.07 -5.63
CA SER A 12 -6.40 -6.96 -4.24
C SER A 12 -5.24 -7.90 -3.90
N PRO A 13 -4.46 -7.61 -2.83
CA PRO A 13 -3.46 -8.55 -2.31
C PRO A 13 -4.06 -9.90 -1.90
N VAL A 14 -5.32 -9.94 -1.45
CA VAL A 14 -5.98 -11.20 -1.05
C VAL A 14 -6.19 -12.10 -2.27
N ALA A 15 -6.74 -11.56 -3.37
CA ALA A 15 -6.95 -12.32 -4.60
C ALA A 15 -5.63 -12.75 -5.24
N ASN A 16 -4.62 -11.86 -5.23
CA ASN A 16 -3.29 -12.19 -5.73
C ASN A 16 -2.58 -13.28 -4.89
N ALA A 17 -2.75 -13.26 -3.57
CA ALA A 17 -2.21 -14.32 -2.71
C ALA A 17 -2.97 -15.64 -2.91
N TYR A 18 -4.30 -15.58 -3.02
CA TYR A 18 -5.14 -16.76 -3.26
C TYR A 18 -4.76 -17.45 -4.57
N THR A 19 -4.68 -16.69 -5.67
CA THR A 19 -4.24 -17.20 -6.98
C THR A 19 -2.84 -17.80 -6.94
N CYS A 20 -1.89 -17.15 -6.25
CA CYS A 20 -0.54 -17.68 -6.08
C CYS A 20 -0.54 -19.08 -5.41
N CYS A 21 -1.42 -19.31 -4.45
CA CYS A 21 -1.51 -20.57 -3.72
C CYS A 21 -2.32 -21.67 -4.44
N HIS A 22 -3.35 -21.30 -5.21
CA HIS A 22 -4.32 -22.26 -5.75
C HIS A 22 -4.22 -22.45 -7.27
N SER A 23 -3.58 -21.52 -7.98
CA SER A 23 -3.44 -21.59 -9.43
C SER A 23 -2.13 -22.27 -9.82
N SER A 24 -2.19 -23.12 -10.84
CA SER A 24 -0.97 -23.64 -11.48
C SER A 24 -0.23 -22.52 -12.23
N LYS A 25 1.07 -22.71 -12.53
CA LYS A 25 1.95 -21.69 -13.12
C LYS A 25 1.50 -21.13 -14.49
N ARG A 26 0.52 -21.73 -15.17
CA ARG A 26 0.16 -21.37 -16.56
C ARG A 26 -1.12 -20.55 -16.67
N ASP A 27 -2.18 -20.92 -15.95
CA ASP A 27 -3.50 -20.32 -16.16
C ASP A 27 -4.20 -20.09 -14.82
N VAL A 28 -4.81 -18.91 -14.67
CA VAL A 28 -5.75 -18.59 -13.57
C VAL A 28 -7.15 -18.95 -14.06
N LEU A 29 -7.67 -20.08 -13.60
CA LEU A 29 -8.98 -20.57 -14.05
C LEU A 29 -10.11 -19.84 -13.32
N ALA A 30 -11.19 -19.56 -14.05
CA ALA A 30 -12.38 -18.98 -13.46
C ALA A 30 -13.04 -19.90 -12.42
N GLY A 31 -12.83 -21.22 -12.52
CA GLY A 31 -13.25 -22.20 -11.51
C GLY A 31 -12.56 -21.93 -10.17
N ASP A 32 -11.24 -21.91 -10.16
CA ASP A 32 -10.42 -21.68 -8.96
C ASP A 32 -10.77 -20.35 -8.29
N MET A 33 -10.96 -19.29 -9.08
CA MET A 33 -11.32 -17.96 -8.57
C MET A 33 -12.71 -17.89 -7.94
N ARG A 34 -13.65 -18.76 -8.34
CA ARG A 34 -15.00 -18.82 -7.73
C ARG A 34 -14.98 -19.46 -6.34
N GLU A 35 -13.95 -20.23 -6.02
CA GLU A 35 -13.77 -20.83 -4.70
C GLU A 35 -13.12 -19.87 -3.70
N MET A 36 -12.55 -18.75 -4.19
CA MET A 36 -12.00 -17.70 -3.34
C MET A 36 -13.07 -17.20 -2.37
N ARG A 37 -12.75 -17.21 -1.08
CA ARG A 37 -13.62 -16.66 -0.04
C ARG A 37 -13.74 -15.16 -0.23
N VAL A 38 -14.90 -14.68 -0.63
CA VAL A 38 -15.22 -13.25 -0.73
C VAL A 38 -15.90 -12.77 0.55
N PRO A 39 -15.68 -11.52 0.99
CA PRO A 39 -16.42 -10.94 2.10
C PRO A 39 -17.93 -10.94 1.82
N ASP A 40 -18.75 -10.89 2.85
CA ASP A 40 -20.20 -10.78 2.66
C ASP A 40 -20.57 -9.40 2.10
N LEU A 41 -20.63 -9.32 0.78
CA LEU A 41 -20.87 -8.09 0.04
C LEU A 41 -22.29 -7.53 0.24
N ALA A 42 -23.22 -8.31 0.79
CA ALA A 42 -24.56 -7.85 1.13
C ALA A 42 -24.59 -7.18 2.51
N ALA A 43 -23.72 -7.61 3.42
CA ALA A 43 -23.62 -7.06 4.77
C ALA A 43 -22.64 -5.88 4.88
N CYS A 44 -21.70 -5.75 3.95
CA CYS A 44 -20.67 -4.72 4.00
C CYS A 44 -21.02 -3.45 3.21
N ASP A 45 -20.58 -2.30 3.71
CA ASP A 45 -20.58 -1.05 2.95
C ASP A 45 -19.45 -1.04 1.91
N LEU A 46 -19.85 -1.07 0.63
CA LEU A 46 -18.96 -1.05 -0.53
C LEU A 46 -18.68 0.36 -1.05
N ALA A 47 -19.41 1.39 -0.59
CA ALA A 47 -19.26 2.75 -1.10
C ALA A 47 -17.82 3.29 -0.98
N PRO A 48 -17.07 3.05 0.13
CA PRO A 48 -15.68 3.46 0.23
C PRO A 48 -14.78 2.79 -0.82
N LEU A 49 -14.98 1.49 -1.06
CA LEU A 49 -14.22 0.73 -2.05
C LEU A 49 -14.52 1.24 -3.47
N GLU A 50 -15.80 1.39 -3.81
CA GLU A 50 -16.21 1.88 -5.13
C GLU A 50 -15.67 3.29 -5.41
N LYS A 51 -15.70 4.16 -4.40
CA LYS A 51 -15.11 5.48 -4.47
C LYS A 51 -13.60 5.40 -4.73
N ALA A 52 -12.85 4.63 -3.93
CA ALA A 52 -11.41 4.48 -4.10
C ALA A 52 -11.03 3.96 -5.49
N VAL A 53 -11.77 2.94 -5.99
CA VAL A 53 -11.56 2.39 -7.33
C VAL A 53 -11.87 3.43 -8.41
N SER A 54 -12.97 4.19 -8.25
CA SER A 54 -13.34 5.25 -9.20
C SER A 54 -12.30 6.36 -9.27
N GLU A 55 -11.74 6.79 -8.13
CA GLU A 55 -10.68 7.80 -8.04
C GLU A 55 -9.39 7.30 -8.70
N TYR A 56 -9.00 6.04 -8.46
CA TYR A 56 -7.86 5.43 -9.12
C TYR A 56 -8.04 5.36 -10.64
N LEU A 57 -9.15 4.79 -11.12
CA LEU A 57 -9.38 4.66 -12.56
C LEU A 57 -9.51 6.02 -13.27
N ALA A 58 -10.09 7.02 -12.62
CA ALA A 58 -10.14 8.38 -13.14
C ALA A 58 -8.73 8.99 -13.25
N ALA A 59 -7.89 8.81 -12.23
CA ALA A 59 -6.51 9.28 -12.25
C ALA A 59 -5.68 8.60 -13.35
N VAL A 60 -5.81 7.27 -13.50
CA VAL A 60 -5.13 6.52 -14.56
C VAL A 60 -5.56 6.99 -15.95
N ARG A 61 -6.86 7.29 -16.15
CA ARG A 61 -7.36 7.83 -17.43
C ARG A 61 -6.88 9.25 -17.73
N ALA A 62 -6.64 10.05 -16.69
CA ALA A 62 -6.17 11.42 -16.82
C ALA A 62 -4.67 11.49 -17.12
N THR A 63 -3.90 10.49 -16.71
CA THR A 63 -2.48 10.39 -17.01
C THR A 63 -2.29 9.85 -18.44
N PRO A 64 -1.71 10.63 -19.37
CA PRO A 64 -1.42 10.13 -20.71
C PRO A 64 -0.39 9.00 -20.64
N PRO A 65 -0.44 8.00 -21.55
CA PRO A 65 0.59 6.97 -21.60
C PRO A 65 1.94 7.64 -21.83
N THR A 66 2.84 7.51 -20.86
CA THR A 66 4.20 8.02 -20.96
C THR A 66 4.83 7.44 -22.23
N LYS A 67 5.23 8.30 -23.16
CA LYS A 67 5.87 7.88 -24.42
C LYS A 67 7.13 7.07 -24.09
N THR A 68 7.04 5.75 -24.23
CA THR A 68 8.17 4.83 -24.22
C THR A 68 9.01 5.11 -25.47
N GLN A 69 10.27 5.52 -25.30
CA GLN A 69 11.22 5.50 -26.41
C GLN A 69 11.50 4.04 -26.80
N PRO A 70 11.37 3.66 -28.08
CA PRO A 70 11.61 2.29 -28.50
C PRO A 70 13.11 1.99 -28.45
N VAL A 71 13.51 1.09 -27.55
CA VAL A 71 14.82 0.43 -27.65
C VAL A 71 14.74 -0.51 -28.84
N LYS A 72 15.52 -0.23 -29.90
CA LYS A 72 15.65 -1.08 -31.08
C LYS A 72 16.09 -2.48 -30.67
N ARG A 73 15.17 -3.44 -30.65
CA ARG A 73 15.48 -4.87 -30.79
C ARG A 73 14.60 -5.45 -31.89
N GLY A 74 15.28 -6.07 -32.87
CA GLY A 74 14.71 -6.46 -34.14
C GLY A 74 13.77 -7.67 -34.10
N ALA A 75 13.10 -7.81 -35.25
CA ALA A 75 12.23 -8.89 -35.74
C ALA A 75 10.72 -8.75 -35.42
N PRO A 76 9.85 -8.97 -36.43
CA PRO A 76 8.45 -8.54 -36.41
C PRO A 76 7.55 -9.59 -35.77
N LYS A 77 6.53 -9.15 -35.03
CA LYS A 77 5.41 -10.02 -34.63
C LYS A 77 4.07 -9.46 -35.08
N ILE A 78 3.25 -10.44 -35.45
CA ILE A 78 2.01 -10.44 -36.20
C ILE A 78 0.89 -9.67 -35.49
N LYS A 79 0.06 -9.01 -36.29
CA LYS A 79 -1.14 -8.28 -35.88
C LYS A 79 -2.17 -9.22 -35.25
N SER A 80 -2.58 -8.95 -34.01
CA SER A 80 -3.87 -9.41 -33.49
C SER A 80 -4.46 -8.41 -32.49
N THR A 81 -5.62 -7.86 -32.86
CA THR A 81 -6.77 -7.46 -32.02
C THR A 81 -6.50 -6.70 -30.72
N ASP A 82 -6.75 -5.38 -30.78
CA ASP A 82 -7.40 -4.48 -29.81
C ASP A 82 -7.39 -4.87 -28.30
N GLN A 83 -6.27 -5.38 -27.82
CA GLN A 83 -5.99 -5.55 -26.41
C GLN A 83 -5.33 -4.24 -25.93
N MET A 84 -5.97 -3.56 -24.99
CA MET A 84 -5.35 -2.43 -24.30
C MET A 84 -3.98 -2.88 -23.76
N ASP A 85 -2.91 -2.20 -24.19
CA ASP A 85 -1.50 -2.40 -23.79
C ASP A 85 -1.25 -2.00 -22.30
N PHE A 86 -2.14 -2.40 -21.39
CA PHE A 86 -2.06 -2.10 -19.96
C PHE A 86 -1.07 -3.01 -19.21
N PHE A 87 -0.74 -4.17 -19.78
CA PHE A 87 0.00 -5.24 -19.10
C PHE A 87 1.43 -5.47 -19.61
N ASN A 88 1.84 -4.77 -20.67
CA ASN A 88 3.20 -4.85 -21.22
C ASN A 88 4.16 -4.00 -20.39
N GLY A 89 4.49 -4.49 -19.20
CA GLY A 89 5.40 -3.86 -18.25
C GLY A 89 6.88 -3.94 -18.68
N GLU A 90 7.27 -3.24 -19.73
CA GLU A 90 8.68 -2.89 -19.94
C GLU A 90 9.07 -1.62 -19.17
N ALA A 91 10.35 -1.57 -18.80
CA ALA A 91 10.87 -0.78 -17.69
C ALA A 91 10.55 0.72 -17.78
N VAL A 92 9.63 1.18 -16.92
CA VAL A 92 9.66 2.58 -16.48
C VAL A 92 10.88 2.70 -15.58
N THR A 93 11.88 3.41 -16.07
CA THR A 93 13.03 3.87 -15.28
C THR A 93 12.52 4.51 -14.00
N ALA A 94 13.15 4.18 -12.87
CA ALA A 94 12.87 4.73 -11.54
C ALA A 94 13.16 6.24 -11.47
N GLY A 95 12.38 7.04 -12.19
CA GLY A 95 12.20 8.46 -11.96
C GLY A 95 11.03 8.60 -11.01
N SER A 96 11.27 9.25 -9.87
CA SER A 96 10.24 9.68 -8.91
C SER A 96 9.31 10.70 -9.57
N ASP A 97 8.42 10.25 -10.45
CA ASP A 97 7.34 11.07 -10.97
C ASP A 97 6.27 11.22 -9.88
N PRO A 98 5.96 12.44 -9.41
CA PRO A 98 4.88 12.66 -8.44
C PRO A 98 3.54 12.05 -8.89
N GLU A 99 3.30 11.93 -10.20
CA GLU A 99 2.10 11.26 -10.72
C GLU A 99 2.12 9.74 -10.44
N SER A 100 3.29 9.10 -10.59
CA SER A 100 3.45 7.67 -10.30
C SER A 100 3.24 7.37 -8.81
N GLU A 101 3.78 8.19 -7.90
CA GLU A 101 3.55 8.02 -6.47
C GLU A 101 2.08 8.28 -6.10
N ARG A 102 1.44 9.29 -6.72
CA ARG A 102 0.00 9.51 -6.52
C ARG A 102 -0.84 8.31 -6.95
N LEU A 103 -0.56 7.74 -8.12
CA LEU A 103 -1.26 6.54 -8.63
C LEU A 103 -1.04 5.33 -7.72
N LYS A 104 0.17 5.16 -7.20
CA LYS A 104 0.51 4.12 -6.23
C LYS A 104 -0.31 4.25 -4.94
N PHE A 105 -0.39 5.45 -4.36
CA PHE A 105 -1.19 5.70 -3.16
C PHE A 105 -2.69 5.51 -3.38
N LEU A 106 -3.22 5.94 -4.54
CA LEU A 106 -4.61 5.69 -4.90
C LEU A 106 -4.90 4.19 -5.02
N HIS A 107 -3.97 3.42 -5.60
CA HIS A 107 -4.09 1.97 -5.65
C HIS A 107 -4.03 1.34 -4.26
N TRP A 108 -3.13 1.79 -3.39
CA TRP A 108 -3.02 1.27 -2.02
C TRP A 108 -4.28 1.56 -1.19
N ARG A 109 -4.98 2.67 -1.46
CA ARG A 109 -6.31 2.91 -0.87
C ARG A 109 -7.33 1.85 -1.26
N VAL A 110 -7.33 1.42 -2.53
CA VAL A 110 -8.18 0.30 -2.97
C VAL A 110 -7.84 -0.96 -2.19
N ASP A 111 -6.54 -1.30 -2.10
CA ASP A 111 -6.10 -2.48 -1.37
C ASP A 111 -6.49 -2.41 0.13
N ALA A 112 -6.33 -1.25 0.77
CA ALA A 112 -6.73 -1.02 2.16
C ALA A 112 -8.23 -1.18 2.38
N GLU A 113 -9.07 -0.70 1.47
CA GLU A 113 -10.51 -0.88 1.55
C GLU A 113 -10.92 -2.35 1.39
N VAL A 114 -10.27 -3.10 0.51
CA VAL A 114 -10.52 -4.54 0.41
C VAL A 114 -10.11 -5.24 1.71
N LEU A 115 -8.93 -4.93 2.28
CA LEU A 115 -8.49 -5.51 3.55
C LEU A 115 -9.43 -5.18 4.71
N ARG A 116 -9.99 -3.97 4.73
CA ARG A 116 -11.03 -3.56 5.68
C ARG A 116 -12.27 -4.44 5.57
N LEU A 117 -12.71 -4.77 4.35
CA LEU A 117 -13.88 -5.64 4.13
C LEU A 117 -13.63 -7.08 4.61
N TYR A 118 -12.42 -7.60 4.46
CA TYR A 118 -12.05 -8.91 5.03
C TYR A 118 -11.90 -8.88 6.55
N ASN A 119 -11.77 -7.69 7.16
CA ASN A 119 -11.63 -7.46 8.59
C ASN A 119 -10.59 -8.40 9.25
N LEU A 120 -9.43 -8.53 8.61
CA LEU A 120 -8.36 -9.39 9.11
C LEU A 120 -7.77 -8.82 10.41
N PRO A 121 -7.33 -9.68 11.34
CA PRO A 121 -6.46 -9.29 12.44
C PRO A 121 -5.21 -8.58 11.89
N ALA A 122 -4.80 -7.48 12.51
CA ALA A 122 -3.73 -6.62 11.99
C ALA A 122 -2.43 -7.39 11.67
N LYS A 123 -2.03 -8.32 12.55
CA LYS A 123 -0.84 -9.16 12.31
C LYS A 123 -0.97 -10.09 11.10
N LEU A 124 -2.18 -10.54 10.75
CA LEU A 124 -2.42 -11.35 9.55
C LEU A 124 -2.45 -10.48 8.30
N GLU A 125 -3.02 -9.28 8.39
CA GLU A 125 -2.95 -8.26 7.32
C GLU A 125 -1.49 -7.96 6.97
N ARG A 126 -0.64 -7.72 7.98
CA ARG A 126 0.78 -7.48 7.78
C ARG A 126 1.49 -8.66 7.11
N LYS A 127 1.29 -9.88 7.60
CA LYS A 127 1.86 -11.10 7.01
C LYS A 127 1.46 -11.29 5.56
N LEU A 128 0.19 -11.02 5.22
CA LEU A 128 -0.30 -11.09 3.84
C LEU A 128 0.43 -10.08 2.96
N LEU A 129 0.58 -8.83 3.42
CA LEU A 129 1.26 -7.78 2.65
C LEU A 129 2.75 -8.05 2.49
N ASP A 130 3.41 -8.62 3.50
CA ASP A 130 4.82 -8.98 3.46
C ASP A 130 5.13 -10.08 2.43
N LEU A 131 4.15 -10.90 2.01
CA LEU A 131 4.31 -11.88 0.92
C LEU A 131 4.68 -11.22 -0.42
N PHE A 132 4.32 -9.95 -0.60
CA PHE A 132 4.59 -9.21 -1.83
C PHE A 132 5.95 -8.49 -1.82
N SER A 133 6.68 -8.54 -0.70
CA SER A 133 7.99 -7.89 -0.56
C SER A 133 9.02 -8.48 -1.52
N GLY A 134 9.62 -7.63 -2.35
CA GLY A 134 10.57 -8.03 -3.39
C GLY A 134 9.93 -8.50 -4.70
N VAL A 135 8.60 -8.54 -4.79
CA VAL A 135 7.88 -8.95 -6.00
C VAL A 135 7.32 -7.70 -6.70
N ARG A 136 7.67 -7.49 -7.96
CA ARG A 136 7.12 -6.39 -8.76
C ARG A 136 5.64 -6.65 -9.09
N ARG A 137 4.76 -5.71 -8.72
CA ARG A 137 3.35 -5.74 -9.13
C ARG A 137 3.21 -5.51 -10.64
N ARG A 138 2.47 -6.39 -11.31
CA ARG A 138 2.17 -6.28 -12.76
C ARG A 138 0.84 -5.59 -12.99
N GLY A 139 0.67 -4.97 -14.16
CA GLY A 139 -0.60 -4.33 -14.57
C GLY A 139 -0.88 -2.97 -13.93
N VAL A 140 0.11 -2.36 -13.27
CA VAL A 140 0.02 -1.01 -12.72
C VAL A 140 1.00 -0.07 -13.43
N PRO A 141 0.65 1.22 -13.65
CA PRO A 141 1.48 2.18 -14.35
C PRO A 141 2.63 2.76 -13.49
N PHE A 142 2.97 2.11 -12.38
CA PHE A 142 4.00 2.53 -11.44
C PHE A 142 4.83 1.34 -10.97
N VAL A 143 5.98 1.61 -10.37
CA VAL A 143 6.83 0.55 -9.79
C VAL A 143 6.45 0.36 -8.32
N GLN A 144 5.94 -0.83 -8.00
CA GLN A 144 5.70 -1.27 -6.62
C GLN A 144 6.36 -2.62 -6.40
N THR A 145 7.22 -2.69 -5.38
CA THR A 145 7.96 -3.91 -4.98
C THR A 145 7.69 -4.32 -3.53
N GLU A 146 7.11 -3.45 -2.72
CA GLU A 146 6.75 -3.69 -1.32
C GLU A 146 5.67 -2.69 -0.90
N TYR A 147 4.92 -3.01 0.16
CA TYR A 147 3.97 -2.09 0.81
C TYR A 147 4.64 -1.33 1.95
N PHE A 148 5.29 -2.08 2.87
CA PHE A 148 6.06 -1.52 3.96
C PHE A 148 7.55 -1.57 3.63
N PRO A 149 8.34 -0.55 4.01
CA PRO A 149 9.79 -0.59 3.86
C PRO A 149 10.41 -1.75 4.65
N LYS A 150 11.51 -2.29 4.12
CA LYS A 150 12.27 -3.34 4.81
C LYS A 150 12.71 -2.89 6.20
N GLY A 151 12.42 -3.70 7.21
CA GLY A 151 12.77 -3.44 8.61
C GLY A 151 11.77 -2.57 9.37
N TYR A 152 10.75 -2.02 8.73
CA TYR A 152 9.72 -1.23 9.40
C TYR A 152 8.66 -2.11 10.07
N THR A 153 8.51 -2.05 11.39
CA THR A 153 7.63 -2.94 12.17
C THR A 153 6.58 -2.23 13.01
N ASP A 154 6.52 -0.91 12.94
CA ASP A 154 5.69 -0.11 13.87
C ASP A 154 4.20 -0.15 13.52
N LEU A 155 3.87 -0.44 12.25
CA LEU A 155 2.50 -0.56 11.77
C LEU A 155 2.23 -1.91 11.12
N ASP A 156 1.05 -2.44 11.41
CA ASP A 156 0.56 -3.69 10.84
C ASP A 156 -0.49 -3.49 9.74
N ARG A 157 -1.21 -2.36 9.77
CA ARG A 157 -2.31 -2.07 8.84
C ARG A 157 -1.90 -1.14 7.71
N LEU A 158 -2.36 -1.43 6.50
CA LEU A 158 -2.12 -0.57 5.34
C LEU A 158 -2.85 0.78 5.47
N SER A 159 -4.03 0.79 6.10
CA SER A 159 -4.76 2.03 6.42
C SER A 159 -3.94 2.98 7.28
N ASP A 160 -3.22 2.44 8.26
CA ASP A 160 -2.40 3.24 9.19
C ASP A 160 -1.18 3.80 8.46
N LEU A 161 -0.58 3.03 7.54
CA LEU A 161 0.50 3.51 6.69
C LEU A 161 0.05 4.67 5.78
N LEU A 162 -1.15 4.57 5.20
CA LEU A 162 -1.73 5.65 4.40
C LEU A 162 -2.04 6.89 5.25
N ALA A 163 -2.45 6.68 6.50
CA ALA A 163 -2.73 7.73 7.47
C ALA A 163 -1.49 8.58 7.82
N ILE A 164 -0.29 7.98 7.82
CA ILE A 164 0.98 8.67 8.11
C ILE A 164 1.73 9.16 6.87
N THR A 165 1.36 8.70 5.68
CA THR A 165 2.03 9.10 4.42
C THR A 165 1.22 10.14 3.66
N VAL A 166 0.03 9.76 3.16
CA VAL A 166 -0.80 10.61 2.29
C VAL A 166 -1.70 11.52 3.10
N ASP A 167 -2.32 10.98 4.14
CA ASP A 167 -3.33 11.68 4.92
C ASP A 167 -2.75 12.39 6.16
N TRP A 168 -1.42 12.43 6.28
CA TRP A 168 -0.73 12.96 7.46
C TRP A 168 -1.05 14.42 7.73
N GLU A 169 -1.08 15.29 6.71
CA GLU A 169 -1.42 16.71 6.91
C GLU A 169 -2.83 16.90 7.49
N LYS A 170 -3.77 16.05 7.07
CA LYS A 170 -5.15 16.07 7.58
C LYS A 170 -5.18 15.56 9.02
N ASN A 171 -4.51 14.44 9.29
CA ASN A 171 -4.46 13.81 10.60
C ASN A 171 -3.71 14.66 11.62
N ASN A 172 -2.62 15.31 11.24
CA ASN A 172 -1.84 16.20 12.09
C ASN A 172 -2.65 17.48 12.44
N ARG A 173 -3.39 18.04 11.48
CA ARG A 173 -4.34 19.14 11.76
C ARG A 173 -5.44 18.72 12.73
N ARG A 174 -5.94 17.48 12.62
CA ARG A 174 -6.94 16.95 13.55
C ARG A 174 -6.34 16.74 14.94
N ARG A 175 -5.13 16.19 15.01
CA ARG A 175 -4.35 16.01 16.25
C ARG A 175 -4.15 17.34 16.98
N ALA A 176 -3.71 18.39 16.28
CA ALA A 176 -3.56 19.73 16.87
C ALA A 176 -4.86 20.25 17.50
N LYS A 177 -5.99 20.15 16.78
CA LYS A 177 -7.30 20.56 17.32
C LYS A 177 -7.72 19.78 18.55
N LEU A 178 -7.34 18.50 18.64
CA LEU A 178 -7.65 17.66 19.79
C LEU A 178 -6.75 18.00 20.98
N MET A 179 -5.48 18.34 20.74
CA MET A 179 -4.57 18.87 21.78
C MET A 179 -5.09 20.19 22.35
N ASP A 180 -5.52 21.12 21.50
CA ASP A 180 -6.12 22.38 21.95
C ASP A 180 -7.35 22.12 22.85
N LEU A 181 -8.19 21.13 22.50
CA LEU A 181 -9.37 20.75 23.29
C LEU A 181 -9.02 20.00 24.59
N GLU A 182 -7.90 19.27 24.61
CA GLU A 182 -7.35 18.63 25.81
C GLU A 182 -6.84 19.69 26.79
N ASP A 183 -6.10 20.69 26.30
CA ASP A 183 -5.63 21.84 27.08
C ASP A 183 -6.80 22.66 27.65
N GLU A 184 -7.91 22.79 26.91
CA GLU A 184 -9.16 23.41 27.37
C GLU A 184 -9.96 22.55 28.37
N GLY A 185 -9.59 21.27 28.59
CA GLY A 185 -10.29 20.35 29.49
C GLY A 185 -11.68 19.91 29.00
N ARG A 186 -11.96 20.01 27.68
CA ARG A 186 -13.28 19.75 27.07
C ARG A 186 -13.36 18.43 26.31
N LEU A 187 -12.40 17.53 26.56
CA LEU A 187 -12.22 16.31 25.79
C LEU A 187 -13.27 15.25 26.16
N THR A 188 -13.97 14.73 25.16
CA THR A 188 -14.83 13.55 25.33
C THR A 188 -13.97 12.27 25.35
N PRO A 189 -14.44 11.17 25.99
CA PRO A 189 -13.70 9.91 26.00
C PRO A 189 -13.35 9.38 24.61
N ALA A 190 -14.27 9.54 23.64
CA ALA A 190 -14.03 9.14 22.25
C ALA A 190 -12.94 9.99 21.56
N GLN A 191 -12.89 11.30 21.86
CA GLN A 191 -11.85 12.19 21.35
C GLN A 191 -10.48 11.90 21.99
N ALA A 192 -10.46 11.47 23.25
CA ALA A 192 -9.23 11.04 23.92
C ALA A 192 -8.64 9.78 23.26
N GLU A 193 -9.49 8.80 22.94
CA GLU A 193 -9.07 7.60 22.19
C GLU A 193 -8.59 7.96 20.78
N GLU A 194 -9.29 8.88 20.09
CA GLU A 194 -8.86 9.40 18.78
C GLU A 194 -7.48 10.07 18.88
N LEU A 195 -7.26 10.92 19.88
CA LEU A 195 -5.99 11.61 20.11
C LEU A 195 -4.86 10.61 20.41
N ALA A 196 -5.12 9.61 21.26
CA ALA A 196 -4.14 8.56 21.57
C ALA A 196 -3.76 7.76 20.31
N ASN A 197 -4.73 7.43 19.45
CA ASN A 197 -4.44 6.77 18.18
C ASN A 197 -3.63 7.66 17.22
N LEU A 198 -3.97 8.95 17.12
CA LEU A 198 -3.21 9.90 16.31
C LEU A 198 -1.78 10.12 16.83
N GLN A 199 -1.58 10.07 18.14
CA GLN A 199 -0.26 10.12 18.75
C GLN A 199 0.56 8.86 18.41
N ARG A 200 -0.03 7.67 18.53
CA ARG A 200 0.60 6.40 18.08
C ARG A 200 1.03 6.47 16.61
N LEU A 201 0.19 7.03 15.73
CA LEU A 201 0.52 7.22 14.32
C LEU A 201 1.66 8.23 14.12
N ALA A 202 1.71 9.30 14.93
CA ALA A 202 2.80 10.26 14.92
C ALA A 202 4.15 9.60 15.27
N ASP A 203 4.17 8.79 16.32
CA ASP A 203 5.37 8.08 16.76
C ASP A 203 5.83 7.06 15.69
N ALA A 204 4.88 6.36 15.07
CA ALA A 204 5.16 5.43 13.96
C ALA A 204 5.69 6.13 12.70
N LEU A 205 5.30 7.38 12.46
CA LEU A 205 5.87 8.20 11.38
C LEU A 205 7.34 8.56 11.67
N VAL A 206 7.69 8.86 12.92
CA VAL A 206 9.08 9.10 13.31
C VAL A 206 9.92 7.86 13.02
N GLY A 207 9.45 6.66 13.38
CA GLY A 207 10.14 5.41 13.06
C GLY A 207 10.27 5.12 11.56
N LEU A 208 9.35 5.65 10.73
CA LEU A 208 9.43 5.56 9.27
C LEU A 208 10.50 6.51 8.70
N MET A 209 10.60 7.73 9.23
CA MET A 209 11.54 8.78 8.79
C MET A 209 12.96 8.55 9.30
N GLU A 210 13.09 8.10 10.53
CA GLU A 210 14.32 7.68 11.18
C GLU A 210 14.27 6.16 11.32
N PRO A 211 14.56 5.38 10.26
CA PRO A 211 14.66 3.94 10.40
C PRO A 211 15.71 3.69 11.47
N TRP A 212 15.25 3.32 12.66
CA TRP A 212 16.12 3.02 13.78
C TRP A 212 16.97 1.85 13.28
N LYS A 213 18.28 2.09 13.13
CA LYS A 213 19.24 1.06 12.75
C LYS A 213 19.98 0.63 14.03
N PRO A 214 19.33 -0.11 14.95
CA PRO A 214 19.98 -0.55 16.18
C PRO A 214 21.30 -1.25 15.87
N ASP A 215 21.33 -2.06 14.81
CA ASP A 215 22.57 -2.71 14.36
C ASP A 215 23.68 -1.71 13.98
N GLU A 216 23.40 -0.56 13.38
CA GLU A 216 24.45 0.43 13.05
C GLU A 216 24.94 1.18 14.28
N VAL A 217 24.05 1.48 15.23
CA VAL A 217 24.37 2.14 16.50
C VAL A 217 25.15 1.19 17.40
N ASP A 218 24.70 -0.04 17.58
CA ASP A 218 25.39 -1.08 18.35
C ASP A 218 26.75 -1.41 17.73
N ARG A 219 26.84 -1.51 16.40
CA ARG A 219 28.14 -1.66 15.71
C ARG A 219 29.01 -0.41 15.84
N ALA A 220 28.43 0.79 15.91
CA ALA A 220 29.19 2.03 16.13
C ALA A 220 29.72 2.11 17.56
N VAL A 221 28.90 1.74 18.54
CA VAL A 221 29.25 1.61 19.97
C VAL A 221 30.35 0.59 20.13
N GLU A 222 30.22 -0.62 19.57
CA GLU A 222 31.26 -1.65 19.64
C GLU A 222 32.56 -1.22 18.94
N ARG A 223 32.48 -0.56 17.77
CA ARG A 223 33.67 0.01 17.11
C ARG A 223 34.34 1.10 17.94
N ALA A 224 33.58 1.88 18.69
CA ALA A 224 34.12 2.97 19.49
C ALA A 224 34.63 2.52 20.87
N LYS A 225 34.06 1.43 21.43
CA LYS A 225 34.65 0.66 22.54
C LYS A 225 35.99 0.05 22.12
N GLN A 226 36.05 -0.59 20.93
CA GLN A 226 37.30 -1.14 20.37
C GLN A 226 38.37 -0.07 20.12
N ARG A 227 37.97 1.17 19.81
CA ARG A 227 38.87 2.31 19.61
C ARG A 227 39.25 3.03 20.92
N GLY A 228 38.71 2.60 22.07
CA GLY A 228 38.97 3.23 23.37
C GLY A 228 38.46 4.67 23.51
N VAL A 229 37.56 5.10 22.61
CA VAL A 229 37.00 6.46 22.59
C VAL A 229 35.74 6.56 23.46
N TRP A 230 35.11 5.42 23.77
CA TRP A 230 33.95 5.34 24.66
C TRP A 230 34.39 4.90 26.06
N LYS A 231 34.15 5.75 27.08
CA LYS A 231 34.22 5.38 28.50
C LYS A 231 32.78 5.33 29.03
N GLU A 232 32.48 4.33 29.85
CA GLU A 232 31.20 4.19 30.57
C GLU A 232 30.89 5.41 31.44
#